data_AF-A0A482USJ5-F1
#
_entry.id   AF-A0A482USJ5-F1
#
_cell.length_a   1.000
_cell.length_b   1.000
_cell.length_c   1.000
_cell.angle_alpha   90.00
_cell.angle_beta   90.00
_cell.angle_gamma   90.00
#
_symmetry.space_group_name_H-M   'P 1'
#
loop_
_entity.id
_entity.type
_entity.pdbx_description
1 polymer ?
#
loop_
_entity_poly.entity_id
_entity_poly.type
_entity_poly.pdbx_seq_one_letter_code
_entity_poly.pdbx_strand_id
1 'polypeptide(L)' 'MEKAIRDPDPLELPLKISQAKAHTLLAQLDQATDKSPKLLLTSDQIVLFGREVREKPSSRAEALAFLR' A
#
# COMPACT_ATOMS: atom_id res chain seq x y z
N MET A 1 -3.44 -8.32 4.32
CA MET A 1 -2.34 -7.59 4.95
C MET A 1 -2.32 -6.11 4.55
N GLU A 2 -2.35 -5.72 3.27
CA GLU A 2 -2.63 -4.30 2.91
C GLU A 2 -4.12 -3.94 3.00
N LYS A 3 -4.99 -4.78 2.41
CA LYS A 3 -6.45 -4.53 2.32
C LYS A 3 -7.20 -4.39 3.66
N ALA A 4 -6.54 -4.67 4.78
CA ALA A 4 -7.10 -4.49 6.12
C ALA A 4 -6.89 -3.06 6.64
N ILE A 5 -5.93 -2.32 6.09
CA ILE A 5 -5.68 -0.92 6.40
C ILE A 5 -6.63 -0.10 5.55
N ARG A 6 -7.47 0.69 6.21
CA ARG A 6 -8.46 1.57 5.60
C ARG A 6 -8.46 2.88 6.36
N ASP A 7 -8.64 3.96 5.62
CA ASP A 7 -8.74 5.31 6.16
C ASP A 7 -9.86 6.05 5.43
N PRO A 8 -10.71 6.83 6.15
CA PRO A 8 -11.72 7.66 5.51
C PRO A 8 -11.12 8.78 4.64
N ASP A 9 -9.92 9.26 4.96
CA ASP A 9 -9.20 10.20 4.11
C ASP A 9 -8.39 9.44 3.04
N PRO A 10 -8.73 9.60 1.75
CA PRO A 10 -8.02 8.91 0.66
C PRO A 10 -6.53 9.27 0.57
N LEU A 11 -6.11 10.42 1.12
CA LEU A 11 -4.72 10.84 1.11
C LEU A 11 -3.90 10.20 2.24
N GLU A 12 -4.53 9.87 3.36
CA GLU A 12 -3.89 9.18 4.50
C GLU A 12 -3.72 7.69 4.24
N LEU A 13 -4.62 7.08 3.46
CA LEU A 13 -4.60 5.66 3.15
C LEU A 13 -3.23 5.16 2.62
N PRO A 14 -2.64 5.71 1.53
CA PRO A 14 -1.35 5.24 1.01
C PRO A 14 -0.19 5.49 1.99
N LEU A 15 -0.26 6.55 2.79
CA LEU A 15 0.74 6.81 3.82
C LEU A 15 0.72 5.71 4.89
N LYS A 16 -0.46 5.36 5.41
CA LYS A 16 -0.60 4.30 6.43
C LYS A 16 -0.21 2.93 5.88
N ILE A 17 -0.56 2.63 4.64
CA ILE A 17 -0.16 1.37 4.00
C ILE A 17 1.37 1.31 3.83
N SER A 18 2.01 2.38 3.35
CA SER A 18 3.47 2.41 3.20
C SER A 18 4.20 2.28 4.55
N GLN A 19 3.72 2.95 5.61
CA GLN A 19 4.26 2.78 6.96
C GLN A 19 4.14 1.33 7.47
N ALA A 20 3.01 0.67 7.24
CA ALA A 20 2.83 -0.73 7.63
C ALA A 20 3.74 -1.70 6.85
N LYS A 21 3.96 -1.45 5.55
CA LYS A 21 4.97 -2.17 4.76
C LYS A 21 6.34 -2.00 5.36
N ALA A 22 6.72 -0.76 5.70
CA ALA A 22 8.02 -0.45 6.27
C ALA A 22 8.23 -1.20 7.58
N HIS A 23 7.25 -1.15 8.48
CA HIS A 23 7.32 -1.84 9.78
C HIS A 23 7.51 -3.35 9.63
N THR A 24 6.75 -3.97 8.72
CA THR A 24 6.81 -5.41 8.47
C THR A 24 8.16 -5.82 7.86
N LEU A 25 8.63 -5.07 6.87
CA LEU A 25 9.90 -5.32 6.19
C LEU A 25 11.10 -5.09 7.12
N LEU A 26 11.07 -4.07 7.97
CA LEU A 26 12.15 -3.82 8.93
C LEU A 26 12.32 -5.01 9.87
N ALA A 27 11.23 -5.51 10.45
CA ALA A 27 11.25 -6.66 11.34
C ALA A 27 11.75 -7.95 10.65
N GLN A 28 11.43 -8.13 9.37
CA GLN A 28 11.93 -9.26 8.57
C GLN A 28 13.42 -9.13 8.24
N LEU A 29 13.87 -7.92 7.90
CA LEU A 29 15.27 -7.65 7.56
C LEU A 29 16.18 -7.76 8.79
N ASP A 30 15.71 -7.34 9.95
CA ASP A 30 16.42 -7.50 11.23
C ASP A 30 16.58 -8.98 11.62
N GLN A 31 15.65 -9.86 11.22
CA GLN A 31 15.77 -11.31 11.43
C GLN A 31 16.63 -12.01 10.36
N ALA A 32 16.57 -11.53 9.12
CA ALA A 32 17.24 -12.16 7.99
C ALA A 32 18.73 -11.79 7.88
N THR A 33 19.15 -10.68 8.50
CA THR A 33 20.50 -10.14 8.39
C THR A 33 20.99 -9.63 9.74
N ASP A 34 22.28 -9.80 10.04
CA ASP A 34 22.89 -9.23 11.26
C ASP A 34 23.06 -7.69 11.19
N LYS A 35 22.48 -7.02 10.18
CA LYS A 35 22.66 -5.60 9.90
C LYS A 35 21.35 -4.96 9.48
N SER A 36 20.81 -4.09 10.33
CA SER A 36 19.66 -3.25 9.97
C SER A 36 19.95 -2.41 8.72
N PRO A 37 19.00 -2.26 7.78
CA PRO A 37 19.17 -1.42 6.61
C PRO A 37 19.43 0.05 7.02
N LYS A 38 20.33 0.73 6.29
CA LYS A 38 20.61 2.16 6.52
C LYS A 38 19.49 3.08 6.02
N LEU A 39 18.74 2.60 5.02
CA LEU A 39 17.60 3.30 4.44
C LEU A 39 16.61 2.24 3.94
N LEU A 40 15.33 2.39 4.28
CA LEU A 40 14.23 1.58 3.76
C LEU A 40 13.24 2.53 3.08
N LEU A 41 12.97 2.27 1.81
CA LEU A 41 11.97 3.01 1.04
C LEU A 41 10.77 2.10 0.83
N THR A 42 9.59 2.59 1.20
CA THR A 42 8.32 1.96 0.89
C THR A 42 7.39 2.99 0.30
N SER A 43 6.45 2.52 -0.49
CA SER A 43 5.43 3.36 -1.10
C SER A 43 4.14 2.58 -1.21
N ASP A 44 3.07 3.34 -1.33
CA ASP A 44 1.79 2.84 -1.78
C ASP A 44 1.12 3.91 -2.64
N GLN A 45 0.17 3.50 -3.47
CA GLN A 45 -0.49 4.39 -4.39
C GLN A 45 -1.94 3.98 -4.54
N ILE A 46 -2.80 4.99 -4.60
CA ILE A 46 -4.20 4.87 -4.98
C ILE A 46 -4.49 5.71 -6.22
N VAL A 47 -5.62 5.43 -6.85
CA VAL A 47 -6.25 6.33 -7.83
C VAL A 47 -7.53 6.87 -7.21
N LEU A 48 -7.67 8.19 -7.13
CA LEU A 48 -8.93 8.83 -6.77
C LEU A 48 -9.66 9.22 -8.06
N PHE A 49 -10.81 8.60 -8.33
CA PHE A 49 -11.63 8.90 -9.49
C PHE A 49 -13.05 9.27 -9.03
N GLY A 50 -13.44 10.52 -9.25
CA GLY A 50 -14.65 11.07 -8.65
C GLY A 50 -14.52 11.09 -7.12
N ARG A 51 -15.37 10.33 -6.43
CA ARG A 51 -15.34 10.16 -4.96
C ARG A 51 -14.88 8.77 -4.53
N GLU A 52 -14.42 7.95 -5.47
CA GLU A 52 -14.04 6.56 -5.21
C GLU A 52 -12.53 6.40 -5.21
N VAL A 53 -12.05 5.72 -4.17
CA VAL A 53 -10.68 5.20 -4.11
C VAL A 53 -10.62 3.89 -4.90
N ARG A 54 -9.73 3.84 -5.90
CA ARG A 54 -9.44 2.65 -6.69
C ARG A 54 -8.03 2.15 -6.37
N GLU A 55 -7.95 0.96 -5.81
CA GLU A 55 -6.71 0.18 -5.69
C GLU A 55 -6.55 -0.72 -6.94
N LYS A 56 -5.53 -1.59 -6.96
CA LYS A 56 -5.35 -2.56 -8.05
C LYS A 56 -6.64 -3.40 -8.21
N PRO A 57 -7.20 -3.50 -9.44
CA PRO A 57 -8.41 -4.28 -9.66
C PRO A 57 -8.17 -5.76 -9.33
N SER A 58 -9.18 -6.37 -8.75
CA SER A 58 -9.24 -7.78 -8.35
C SER A 58 -9.67 -8.72 -9.48
N SER A 59 -10.20 -8.18 -10.58
CA SER A 59 -10.65 -8.95 -11.73
C SER A 59 -10.48 -8.21 -13.06
N ARG A 60 -10.50 -8.96 -14.17
CA ARG A 60 -10.50 -8.38 -15.53
C ARG A 60 -11.72 -7.48 -15.77
N ALA A 61 -12.88 -7.87 -15.26
CA ALA A 61 -14.11 -7.09 -15.41
C ALA A 61 -14.02 -5.74 -14.70
N GLU A 62 -13.50 -5.73 -13.47
CA GLU A 62 -13.25 -4.51 -12.69
C GLU A 62 -12.18 -3.63 -13.34
N ALA A 63 -11.09 -4.22 -13.83
CA ALA A 63 -10.05 -3.50 -14.56
C ALA A 63 -10.63 -2.78 -15.80
N LEU A 64 -11.47 -3.47 -16.58
CA LEU A 64 -12.15 -2.86 -17.73
C LEU A 64 -13.15 -1.78 -17.32
N ALA A 65 -13.81 -1.92 -16.16
CA ALA A 65 -14.68 -0.88 -15.63
C ALA A 65 -13.89 0.35 -15.18
N PHE A 66 -12.69 0.19 -14.61
CA PHE A 66 -11.84 1.31 -14.22
C PHE A 66 -11.26 2.11 -15.40
N LEU A 67 -11.19 1.51 -16.59
CA LEU A 67 -10.71 2.15 -17.83
C LEU A 67 -11.79 2.93 -18.58
N ARG A 68 -13.07 2.77 -18.23
CA ARG A 68 -14.20 3.50 -18.81
C ARG A 68 -14.49 4.75 -17.99
#